data_AF-A0A9E6Y237-F1
#
_entry.id   AF-A0A9E6Y237-F1
#
_cell.length_a   1.000
_cell.length_b   1.000
_cell.length_c   1.000
_cell.angle_alpha   90.00
_cell.angle_beta   90.00
_cell.angle_gamma   90.00
#
_symmetry.space_group_name_H-M   'P 1'
#
loop_
_entity.id
_entity.type
_entity.pdbx_description
1 polymer ?
#
loop_
_entity_poly.entity_id
_entity_poly.type
_entity_poly.pdbx_seq_one_letter_code
_entity_poly.pdbx_strand_id
1 'polypeptide(L)'
;MFSNVLRDAELVDFAHDAVAPLNAYLEDAAEVLTVGRQARGRRRQLLVAAVRHALAFSTWRSLSAQGIARLDAVRLVTALVEAAAAPQARSRRPSLSAPR
;
A
#
# COMPACT_ATOMS: atom_id res chain seq x y z
N MET A 1 12.27 -15.64 -6.66
CA MET A 1 13.09 -15.19 -7.81
C MET A 1 13.56 -13.73 -7.65
N PHE A 2 12.67 -12.75 -7.45
CA PHE A 2 13.04 -11.32 -7.36
C PHE A 2 13.69 -10.83 -6.04
N SER A 3 13.78 -11.67 -5.00
CA SER A 3 14.20 -11.20 -3.67
C SER A 3 15.65 -10.70 -3.60
N ASN A 4 16.55 -11.24 -4.42
CA ASN A 4 17.95 -10.79 -4.46
C ASN A 4 18.06 -9.54 -5.34
N VAL A 5 17.50 -9.59 -6.55
CA VAL A 5 17.47 -8.46 -7.48
C VAL A 5 16.89 -7.19 -6.85
N LEU A 6 15.75 -7.29 -6.13
CA LEU A 6 15.14 -6.13 -5.49
C LEU A 6 15.92 -5.62 -4.26
N ARG A 7 16.66 -6.51 -3.57
CA ARG A 7 17.56 -6.09 -2.49
C ARG A 7 18.77 -5.36 -3.09
N ASP A 8 19.35 -5.91 -4.14
CA ASP A 8 20.56 -5.37 -4.77
C ASP A 8 20.26 -4.07 -5.52
N ALA A 9 19.02 -3.89 -6.01
CA ALA A 9 18.54 -2.63 -6.59
C ALA A 9 18.54 -1.45 -5.60
N GLU A 10 18.53 -1.70 -4.29
CA GLU A 10 18.69 -0.64 -3.27
C GLU A 10 20.17 -0.25 -3.06
N LEU A 11 21.12 -1.03 -3.57
CA LEU A 11 22.55 -0.93 -3.25
C LEU A 11 23.45 -0.72 -4.48
N VAL A 12 22.99 -1.07 -5.68
CA VAL A 12 23.81 -1.06 -6.90
C VAL A 12 23.02 -0.51 -8.08
N ASP A 13 23.58 0.51 -8.75
CA ASP A 13 22.95 1.22 -9.88
C ASP A 13 22.51 0.28 -11.02
N PHE A 14 23.32 -0.72 -11.34
CA PHE A 14 22.98 -1.71 -12.39
C PHE A 14 21.68 -2.48 -12.07
N ALA A 15 21.50 -2.88 -10.82
CA ALA A 15 20.31 -3.60 -10.39
C ALA A 15 19.09 -2.67 -10.31
N HIS A 16 19.30 -1.40 -9.92
CA HIS A 16 18.27 -0.35 -9.96
C HIS A 16 17.75 -0.13 -11.38
N ASP A 17 18.64 0.04 -12.35
CA ASP A 17 18.27 0.29 -13.75
C ASP A 17 17.55 -0.91 -14.38
N ALA A 18 17.97 -2.13 -14.02
CA ALA A 18 17.32 -3.35 -14.48
C ALA A 18 15.85 -3.48 -14.01
N VAL A 19 15.51 -2.93 -12.84
CA VAL A 19 14.13 -2.95 -12.32
C VAL A 19 13.34 -1.67 -12.59
N ALA A 20 13.97 -0.62 -13.11
CA ALA A 20 13.31 0.65 -13.38
C ALA A 20 12.06 0.54 -14.27
N PRO A 21 12.05 -0.27 -15.37
CA PRO A 21 10.84 -0.46 -16.17
C PRO A 21 9.71 -1.14 -15.40
N LEU A 22 10.04 -2.09 -14.51
CA LEU A 22 9.06 -2.73 -13.65
C LEU A 22 8.49 -1.73 -12.63
N ASN A 23 9.34 -0.90 -12.03
CA ASN A 23 8.90 0.13 -11.09
C ASN A 23 7.97 1.16 -11.78
N ALA A 24 8.30 1.59 -12.99
CA ALA A 24 7.46 2.49 -13.78
C ALA A 24 6.10 1.84 -14.08
N TYR A 25 6.08 0.57 -14.50
CA TYR A 25 4.84 -0.17 -14.72
C TYR A 25 3.97 -0.27 -13.46
N LEU A 26 4.58 -0.57 -12.30
CA LEU A 26 3.84 -0.68 -11.03
C LEU A 26 3.30 0.67 -10.56
N GLU A 27 4.01 1.76 -10.85
CA GLU A 27 3.56 3.13 -10.59
C GLU A 27 2.32 3.48 -11.43
N ASP A 28 2.38 3.22 -12.73
CA ASP A 28 1.23 3.42 -13.63
C ASP A 28 0.05 2.52 -13.23
N ALA A 29 0.31 1.26 -12.89
CA ALA A 29 -0.70 0.33 -12.42
C ALA A 29 -1.38 0.83 -11.13
N ALA A 30 -0.63 1.44 -10.21
CA ALA A 30 -1.20 1.98 -8.99
C ALA A 30 -2.21 3.10 -9.30
N GLU A 31 -1.86 4.02 -10.21
CA GLU A 31 -2.77 5.09 -10.64
C GLU A 31 -4.02 4.53 -11.33
N VAL A 32 -3.86 3.59 -12.27
CA VAL A 32 -4.98 2.94 -12.98
C VAL A 32 -5.93 2.22 -12.03
N LEU A 33 -5.42 1.49 -11.03
CA LEU A 33 -6.24 0.78 -10.05
C LEU A 33 -7.03 1.71 -9.12
N THR A 34 -6.69 3.01 -9.08
CA THR A 34 -7.48 4.03 -8.35
C THR A 34 -8.61 4.66 -9.18
N VAL A 35 -8.64 4.42 -10.49
CA VAL A 35 -9.68 4.98 -11.38
C VAL A 35 -11.07 4.46 -10.97
N GLY A 36 -12.09 5.32 -11.08
CA GLY A 36 -13.48 4.99 -10.71
C GLY A 36 -13.77 5.04 -9.20
N ARG A 37 -12.75 5.23 -8.35
CA ARG A 37 -12.93 5.44 -6.91
C ARG A 37 -13.26 6.92 -6.65
N GLN A 38 -14.33 7.19 -5.91
CA GLN A 38 -14.73 8.55 -5.50
C GLN A 38 -13.81 9.09 -4.38
N ALA A 39 -12.52 9.26 -4.68
CA ALA A 39 -11.51 9.79 -3.77
C ALA A 39 -10.85 11.04 -4.37
N ARG A 40 -10.72 12.11 -3.59
CA ARG A 40 -10.10 13.38 -4.00
C ARG A 40 -9.11 13.89 -2.96
N GLY A 41 -8.20 14.78 -3.38
CA GLY A 41 -7.22 15.42 -2.52
C GLY A 41 -6.41 14.41 -1.69
N ARG A 42 -6.31 14.67 -0.39
CA ARG A 42 -5.57 13.80 0.56
C ARG A 42 -6.01 12.33 0.51
N ARG A 43 -7.28 12.05 0.26
CA ARG A 43 -7.78 10.67 0.20
C ARG A 43 -7.30 9.94 -1.04
N ARG A 44 -7.25 10.63 -2.18
CA ARG A 44 -6.66 10.06 -3.40
C ARG A 44 -5.19 9.71 -3.17
N GLN A 45 -4.44 10.62 -2.53
CA GLN A 45 -3.04 10.37 -2.18
C GLN A 45 -2.86 9.12 -1.30
N LEU A 46 -3.69 8.96 -0.26
CA LEU A 46 -3.65 7.79 0.62
C LEU A 46 -4.03 6.50 -0.12
N LEU A 47 -5.03 6.56 -1.00
CA LEU A 47 -5.44 5.42 -1.79
C LEU A 47 -4.33 4.96 -2.76
N VAL A 48 -3.71 5.90 -3.49
CA VAL A 48 -2.58 5.60 -4.37
C VAL A 48 -1.43 4.97 -3.56
N ALA A 49 -1.07 5.57 -2.42
CA ALA A 49 -0.02 5.01 -1.55
C ALA A 49 -0.35 3.59 -1.06
N ALA A 50 -1.59 3.33 -0.63
CA ALA A 50 -2.02 2.00 -0.21
C ALA A 50 -1.94 0.98 -1.35
N VAL A 51 -2.34 1.35 -2.57
CA VAL A 51 -2.24 0.48 -3.75
C VAL A 51 -0.78 0.22 -4.12
N ARG A 52 0.10 1.23 -4.06
CA ARG A 52 1.55 1.04 -4.26
C ARG A 52 2.11 0.01 -3.27
N HIS A 53 1.73 0.09 -1.99
CA HIS A 53 2.12 -0.92 -1.00
C HIS A 53 1.54 -2.31 -1.30
N ALA A 54 0.31 -2.39 -1.80
CA ALA A 54 -0.30 -3.66 -2.19
C ALA A 54 0.42 -4.31 -3.38
N LEU A 55 0.94 -3.52 -4.31
CA LEU A 55 1.70 -3.99 -5.47
C LEU A 55 3.18 -4.30 -5.14
N ALA A 56 3.76 -3.62 -4.14
CA ALA A 56 5.17 -3.74 -3.82
C ALA A 56 5.52 -5.11 -3.24
N PHE A 57 6.46 -5.82 -3.91
CA PHE A 57 6.97 -7.11 -3.44
C PHE A 57 7.59 -7.04 -2.04
N SER A 58 8.23 -5.92 -1.69
CA SER A 58 8.83 -5.70 -0.38
C SER A 58 7.81 -5.77 0.76
N THR A 59 6.58 -5.31 0.55
CA THR A 59 5.48 -5.42 1.51
C THR A 59 5.20 -6.90 1.84
N TRP A 60 4.97 -7.71 0.82
CA TRP A 60 4.67 -9.14 0.98
C TRP A 60 5.83 -9.92 1.58
N ARG A 61 7.06 -9.58 1.17
CA ARG A 61 8.28 -10.16 1.74
C ARG A 61 8.41 -9.85 3.23
N SER A 62 8.15 -8.61 3.64
CA SER A 62 8.20 -8.20 5.04
C SER A 62 7.16 -8.96 5.88
N LEU A 63 5.92 -9.06 5.41
CA LEU A 63 4.87 -9.82 6.07
C LEU A 63 5.24 -11.31 6.21
N SER A 64 5.76 -11.91 5.14
CA SER A 64 6.21 -13.31 5.15
C SER A 64 7.38 -13.53 6.11
N ALA A 65 8.35 -12.61 6.15
CA ALA A 65 9.49 -12.66 7.08
C ALA A 65 9.07 -12.54 8.55
N GLN A 66 7.92 -11.92 8.83
CA GLN A 66 7.31 -11.85 10.16
C GLN A 66 6.45 -13.08 10.49
N GLY A 67 6.43 -14.11 9.63
CA GLY A 67 5.65 -15.33 9.85
C GLY A 67 4.15 -15.18 9.58
N ILE A 68 3.72 -14.08 8.93
CA ILE A 68 2.31 -13.87 8.62
C ILE A 68 1.90 -14.83 7.51
N ALA A 69 0.88 -15.65 7.79
CA ALA A 69 0.33 -16.58 6.82
C ALA A 69 -0.23 -15.84 5.60
N ARG A 70 -0.15 -16.46 4.42
CA ARG A 70 -0.58 -15.85 3.15
C ARG A 70 -1.99 -15.25 3.21
N LEU A 71 -2.93 -15.95 3.84
CA LEU A 71 -4.32 -15.49 3.95
C LEU A 71 -4.42 -14.22 4.81
N ASP A 72 -3.70 -14.16 5.93
CA ASP A 72 -3.70 -13.00 6.83
C ASP A 72 -2.98 -11.81 6.19
N ALA A 73 -1.90 -12.06 5.45
CA ALA A 73 -1.21 -11.02 4.69
C ALA A 73 -2.15 -10.39 3.64
N VAL A 74 -2.92 -11.21 2.91
CA VAL A 74 -3.93 -10.71 1.96
C VAL A 74 -4.97 -9.86 2.69
N ARG A 75 -5.51 -10.34 3.82
CA ARG A 75 -6.49 -9.59 4.61
C ARG A 75 -5.95 -8.25 5.08
N LEU A 76 -4.71 -8.19 5.57
CA LEU A 76 -4.08 -6.95 6.02
C LEU A 76 -3.92 -5.94 4.89
N VAL A 77 -3.42 -6.38 3.73
CA VAL A 77 -3.21 -5.50 2.58
C VAL A 77 -4.55 -5.04 1.98
N THR A 78 -5.56 -5.91 1.91
CA THR A 78 -6.92 -5.52 1.51
C THR A 78 -7.49 -4.48 2.46
N ALA A 79 -7.40 -4.70 3.78
CA ALA A 79 -7.88 -3.76 4.78
C ALA A 79 -7.18 -2.39 4.69
N LEU A 80 -5.88 -2.36 4.39
CA LEU A 80 -5.14 -1.12 4.15
C LEU A 80 -5.74 -0.31 2.98
N VAL A 81 -6.00 -0.98 1.85
CA VAL A 81 -6.57 -0.33 0.66
C VAL A 81 -8.01 0.12 0.91
N GLU A 82 -8.82 -0.71 1.57
CA GLU A 82 -10.20 -0.37 1.93
C GLU A 82 -10.27 0.82 2.89
N ALA A 83 -9.42 0.86 3.92
CA ALA A 83 -9.35 1.96 4.86
C ALA A 83 -8.94 3.28 4.16
N ALA A 84 -7.98 3.23 3.24
CA ALA A 84 -7.61 4.38 2.42
C ALA A 84 -8.72 4.80 1.45
N ALA A 85 -9.50 3.83 0.98
CA ALA A 85 -10.65 4.04 0.11
C ALA A 85 -11.91 4.48 0.87
N ALA A 86 -12.00 4.35 2.19
CA ALA A 86 -13.21 4.65 2.95
C ALA A 86 -13.38 6.17 3.17
N PRO A 87 -14.63 6.69 3.20
CA PRO A 87 -14.88 8.04 3.69
C PRO A 87 -14.46 8.12 5.14
N GLN A 88 -13.72 9.18 5.52
CA GLN A 88 -13.50 9.47 6.92
C GLN A 88 -14.87 9.66 7.57
N ALA A 89 -15.31 8.68 8.36
CA ALA A 89 -16.35 8.92 9.33
C ALA A 89 -15.80 10.03 10.22
N ARG A 90 -16.37 11.24 10.05
CA ARG A 90 -16.08 12.43 10.85
C ARG A 90 -15.91 11.94 12.28
N SER A 91 -14.70 12.07 12.81
CA SER A 91 -14.30 11.58 14.12
C SER A 91 -15.43 11.87 15.09
N ARG A 92 -16.17 10.83 15.44
CA ARG A 92 -17.29 10.93 16.37
C ARG A 92 -16.63 11.11 17.73
N ARG A 93 -16.27 12.36 18.07
CA ARG A 93 -15.86 12.75 19.41
C ARG A 93 -16.90 12.13 20.35
N PRO A 94 -16.54 11.20 21.24
CA PRO A 94 -17.45 10.82 22.29
C PRO A 94 -17.69 12.09 23.10
N SER A 95 -18.90 12.63 23.04
CA SER A 95 -19.32 13.69 23.95
C SER A 95 -19.25 13.09 25.35
N LEU A 96 -18.19 13.42 26.07
CA LEU A 96 -18.12 13.26 27.52
C LEU A 96 -19.22 14.15 28.12
N SER A 97 -20.43 13.60 28.24
CA SER A 97 -21.41 14.11 29.19
C SER A 97 -20.92 13.70 30.57
N ALA A 98 -20.41 14.66 31.32
CA ALA A 98 -20.21 14.52 32.76
C ALA A 98 -21.59 14.41 33.43
N PRO A 99 -21.82 13.41 34.29
CA PRO A 99 -22.97 13.45 35.18
C PRO A 99 -22.73 14.51 36.27
N ARG A 100 -23.78 15.28 36.55
CA ARG A 100 -23.87 16.24 37.65
C ARG A 100 -23.98 15.53 38.99
#